data_AF-A0A517MT78-F1
#
_entry.id   AF-A0A517MT78-F1
#
_cell.length_a   1.000
_cell.length_b   1.000
_cell.length_c   1.000
_cell.angle_alpha   90.00
_cell.angle_beta   90.00
_cell.angle_gamma   90.00
#
_symmetry.space_group_name_H-M   'P 1'
#
loop_
_entity.id
_entity.type
_entity.pdbx_description
1 polymer ?
#
loop_
_entity_poly.entity_id
_entity_poly.type
_entity_poly.pdbx_seq_one_letter_code
_entity_poly.pdbx_strand_id
1 'polypeptide(L)'
;MNPKNVFIAAVSKCAELPVAVRKSAATVQGIRTSTFDASYLEFLDTQIELNARGDQWSDCLRRRREGLAPWCDVPLIDGTIAVGVDDYTVEVDPQTYEVVYWEKYEGMRDS
;
A
#
# COMPACT_ATOMS: atom_id res chain seq x y z
N MET A 1 -17.10 10.34 -7.82
CA MET A 1 -15.84 9.73 -8.30
C MET A 1 -15.86 8.25 -7.93
N ASN A 2 -15.50 7.33 -8.82
CA ASN A 2 -15.48 5.89 -8.50
C ASN A 2 -14.05 5.51 -8.03
N PRO A 3 -13.83 5.16 -6.75
CA PRO A 3 -12.51 4.86 -6.22
C PRO A 3 -11.77 3.77 -7.00
N LYS A 4 -12.50 2.75 -7.48
CA LYS A 4 -11.93 1.67 -8.30
C LYS A 4 -11.34 2.18 -9.61
N ASN A 5 -12.01 3.11 -10.28
CA ASN A 5 -11.51 3.64 -11.55
C ASN A 5 -10.29 4.53 -11.36
N VAL A 6 -10.26 5.33 -10.28
CA VAL A 6 -9.09 6.15 -9.91
C VAL A 6 -7.89 5.26 -9.61
N PHE A 7 -8.09 4.25 -8.77
CA PHE A 7 -7.07 3.27 -8.41
C PHE A 7 -6.48 2.57 -9.65
N ILE A 8 -7.34 2.03 -10.52
CA ILE A 8 -6.90 1.35 -11.75
C ILE A 8 -6.08 2.31 -12.63
N ALA A 9 -6.54 3.55 -12.81
CA ALA A 9 -5.85 4.53 -13.64
C ALA A 9 -4.47 4.90 -13.08
N ALA A 10 -4.35 5.08 -11.76
CA ALA A 10 -3.09 5.38 -11.08
C ALA A 10 -2.11 4.21 -11.21
N VAL A 11 -2.55 3.00 -10.84
CA VAL A 11 -1.73 1.79 -10.87
C VAL A 11 -1.23 1.49 -12.27
N SER A 12 -2.09 1.54 -13.29
CA SER A 12 -1.66 1.23 -14.67
C SER A 12 -0.61 2.21 -15.21
N LYS A 13 -0.53 3.43 -14.68
CA LYS A 13 0.44 4.47 -15.10
C LYS A 13 1.72 4.50 -14.26
N CYS A 14 1.71 3.98 -13.03
CA CYS A 14 2.85 4.02 -12.12
C CYS A 14 4.01 3.14 -12.62
N ALA A 15 5.05 3.76 -13.20
CA ALA A 15 6.17 3.04 -13.81
C ALA A 15 7.01 2.22 -12.82
N GLU A 16 6.99 2.59 -11.53
CA GLU A 16 7.71 1.92 -10.45
C GLU A 16 7.09 0.58 -10.06
N LEU A 17 5.78 0.40 -10.31
CA LEU A 17 5.12 -0.88 -10.07
C LEU A 17 5.55 -1.92 -11.12
N PRO A 18 5.73 -3.19 -10.70
CA PRO A 18 6.00 -4.28 -11.62
C PRO A 18 4.97 -4.34 -12.75
N VAL A 19 5.43 -4.64 -13.97
CA VAL A 19 4.56 -4.69 -15.17
C VAL A 19 3.36 -5.61 -14.96
N ALA A 20 3.56 -6.73 -14.25
CA ALA A 20 2.48 -7.68 -13.96
C ALA A 20 1.40 -7.06 -13.05
N VAL A 21 1.78 -6.31 -12.02
CA VAL A 21 0.84 -5.59 -11.13
C VAL A 21 0.04 -4.57 -11.94
N ARG A 22 0.71 -3.78 -12.78
CA ARG A 22 0.07 -2.78 -13.63
C ARG A 22 -0.98 -3.37 -14.58
N LYS A 23 -0.67 -4.53 -15.16
CA LYS A 23 -1.59 -5.27 -16.05
C LYS A 23 -2.75 -5.90 -15.29
N SER A 24 -2.53 -6.28 -14.03
CA SER A 24 -3.55 -6.86 -13.15
C SER A 24 -4.36 -5.82 -12.36
N ALA A 25 -4.16 -4.52 -12.57
CA ALA A 25 -4.84 -3.46 -11.79
C ALA A 25 -6.36 -3.64 -11.70
N ALA A 26 -7.01 -4.13 -12.77
CA ALA A 26 -8.46 -4.36 -12.80
C ALA A 26 -8.94 -5.49 -11.86
N THR A 27 -8.06 -6.39 -11.44
CA THR A 27 -8.35 -7.50 -10.51
C THR A 27 -8.24 -7.10 -9.05
N VAL A 28 -8.03 -5.82 -8.76
CA VAL A 28 -7.94 -5.27 -7.41
C VAL A 28 -9.12 -5.71 -6.54
N GLN A 29 -8.80 -6.07 -5.30
CA GLN A 29 -9.72 -6.45 -4.24
C GLN A 29 -9.58 -5.47 -3.05
N GLY A 30 -10.59 -5.48 -2.17
CA GLY A 30 -10.52 -4.73 -0.91
C GLY A 30 -10.49 -3.21 -1.03
N ILE A 31 -10.91 -2.65 -2.18
CA ILE A 31 -10.85 -1.20 -2.39
C ILE A 31 -11.66 -0.47 -1.34
N ARG A 32 -11.01 0.44 -0.63
CA ARG A 32 -11.65 1.37 0.29
C ARG A 32 -10.96 2.72 0.24
N THR A 33 -11.67 3.74 0.70
CA THR A 33 -11.05 5.03 1.02
C THR A 33 -10.77 5.03 2.52
N SER A 34 -9.54 5.31 2.89
CA SER A 34 -9.11 5.35 4.28
C SER A 34 -8.26 6.57 4.57
N THR A 35 -8.22 6.96 5.83
CA THR A 35 -7.38 8.03 6.36
C THR A 35 -6.80 7.51 7.65
N PHE A 36 -5.55 7.86 7.92
CA PHE A 36 -4.89 7.58 9.18
C PHE A 36 -4.35 8.88 9.75
N ASP A 37 -4.12 8.88 11.05
CA ASP A 37 -3.59 10.02 11.79
C ASP A 37 -2.21 9.70 12.38
N ALA A 38 -1.67 10.65 13.15
CA ALA A 38 -0.39 10.51 13.81
C ALA A 38 -0.30 9.26 14.71
N SER A 39 -1.40 8.79 15.30
CA SER A 39 -1.40 7.63 16.18
C SER A 39 -1.01 6.33 15.45
N TYR A 40 -1.29 6.25 14.15
CA TYR A 40 -0.85 5.13 13.34
C TYR A 40 0.66 5.14 13.12
N LEU A 41 1.26 6.31 12.88
CA LEU A 41 2.71 6.43 12.72
C LEU A 41 3.44 6.14 14.04
N GLU A 42 2.91 6.63 15.16
CA GLU A 42 3.42 6.30 16.51
C GLU A 42 3.32 4.80 16.81
N PHE A 43 2.24 4.15 16.37
CA PHE A 43 2.12 2.70 16.46
C PHE A 43 3.21 1.98 15.66
N LEU A 44 3.50 2.42 14.42
CA LEU A 44 4.58 1.84 13.62
C LEU A 44 5.95 2.03 14.30
N ASP A 45 6.23 3.23 14.79
CA ASP A 45 7.48 3.54 15.51
C ASP A 45 7.63 2.61 16.74
N THR A 46 6.55 2.43 17.52
CA THR A 46 6.53 1.50 18.66
C THR A 46 6.83 0.05 18.24
N GLN A 47 6.22 -0.43 17.15
CA GLN A 47 6.45 -1.80 16.67
C GLN A 47 7.89 -2.02 16.17
N ILE A 48 8.50 -0.99 15.57
CA ILE A 48 9.90 -0.98 15.12
C ILE A 48 10.85 -1.04 16.32
N GLU A 49 10.62 -0.22 17.34
CA GLU A 49 11.43 -0.19 18.57
C GLU A 49 11.39 -1.53 19.32
N LEU A 50 10.22 -2.15 19.38
CA LEU A 50 10.02 -3.45 20.02
C LEU A 50 10.62 -4.62 19.21
N ASN A 51 11.01 -4.38 17.96
CA ASN A 51 11.39 -5.42 17.00
C ASN A 51 10.38 -6.59 16.97
N ALA A 52 9.08 -6.28 16.99
CA ALA A 52 8.03 -7.20 17.41
C ALA A 52 7.96 -8.53 16.63
N ARG A 53 8.49 -8.56 15.39
CA ARG A 53 8.58 -9.77 14.55
C ARG A 53 9.96 -9.95 13.90
N GLY A 54 11.01 -9.39 14.51
CA GLY A 54 12.39 -9.48 14.03
C GLY A 54 12.72 -8.47 12.92
N ASP A 55 14.02 -8.43 12.59
CA ASP A 55 14.63 -7.31 11.86
C ASP A 55 14.03 -7.09 10.47
N GLN A 56 13.75 -8.18 9.75
CA GLN A 56 13.15 -8.10 8.41
C GLN A 56 11.77 -7.43 8.44
N TRP A 57 10.97 -7.70 9.48
CA TRP A 57 9.67 -7.05 9.65
C TRP A 57 9.84 -5.59 10.06
N SER A 58 10.77 -5.29 10.96
CA SER A 58 11.08 -3.92 11.37
C SER A 58 11.54 -3.06 10.19
N ASP A 59 12.33 -3.60 9.26
CA ASP A 59 12.70 -2.92 8.02
C ASP A 59 11.50 -2.65 7.10
N CYS A 60 10.55 -3.58 7.05
CA CYS A 60 9.28 -3.36 6.33
C CYS A 60 8.49 -2.21 6.95
N LEU A 61 8.36 -2.20 8.28
CA LEU A 61 7.65 -1.14 9.00
C LEU A 61 8.34 0.23 8.85
N ARG A 62 9.68 0.30 8.82
CA ARG A 62 10.41 1.54 8.56
C ARG A 62 10.06 2.11 7.19
N ARG A 63 10.10 1.28 6.14
CA ARG A 63 9.71 1.69 4.78
C ARG A 63 8.26 2.16 4.73
N ARG A 64 7.36 1.46 5.41
CA ARG A 64 5.95 1.87 5.54
C ARG A 64 5.80 3.23 6.19
N ARG A 65 6.42 3.39 7.35
CA ARG A 65 6.36 4.61 8.13
C ARG A 65 6.91 5.79 7.34
N GLU A 66 8.05 5.61 6.66
CA GLU A 66 8.67 6.64 5.82
C GLU A 66 7.80 6.99 4.60
N GLY A 67 7.27 6.00 3.89
CA GLY A 67 6.44 6.19 2.70
C GLY A 67 5.08 6.83 3.00
N LEU A 68 4.47 6.48 4.14
CA LEU A 68 3.15 7.00 4.52
C LEU A 68 3.21 8.32 5.29
N ALA A 69 4.31 8.65 5.98
CA ALA A 69 4.38 9.87 6.80
C ALA A 69 3.90 11.17 6.11
N PRO A 70 4.18 11.43 4.81
CA PRO A 70 3.69 12.62 4.12
C PRO A 70 2.16 12.67 3.92
N TRP A 71 1.46 11.56 4.12
CA TRP A 71 0.03 11.38 3.84
C TRP A 71 -0.83 11.28 5.10
N CYS A 72 -0.27 11.64 6.26
CA CYS A 72 -1.02 11.76 7.52
C CYS A 72 -2.19 12.73 7.34
N ASP A 73 -3.38 12.33 7.82
CA ASP A 73 -4.63 13.07 7.70
C ASP A 73 -5.10 13.32 6.25
N VAL A 74 -4.49 12.65 5.26
CA VAL A 74 -4.89 12.71 3.85
C VAL A 74 -5.73 11.48 3.49
N PRO A 75 -6.94 11.65 2.92
CA PRO A 75 -7.71 10.52 2.40
C PRO A 75 -7.02 9.86 1.21
N LEU A 76 -6.74 8.56 1.33
CA LEU A 76 -6.16 7.72 0.28
C LEU A 76 -7.16 6.66 -0.17
N ILE A 77 -6.95 6.13 -1.37
CA ILE A 77 -7.61 4.92 -1.84
C ILE A 77 -6.60 3.77 -1.73
N ASP A 78 -6.95 2.76 -0.95
CA ASP A 78 -6.14 1.55 -0.81
C ASP A 78 -6.79 0.36 -1.51
N GLY A 79 -5.97 -0.59 -1.94
CA GLY A 79 -6.44 -1.83 -2.56
C GLY A 79 -5.32 -2.86 -2.72
N THR A 80 -5.71 -4.12 -2.87
CA THR A 80 -4.78 -5.24 -3.00
C THR A 80 -4.89 -5.89 -4.38
N ILE A 81 -3.75 -6.11 -5.05
CA ILE A 81 -3.64 -6.80 -6.33
C ILE A 81 -2.81 -8.06 -6.13
N ALA A 82 -3.38 -9.20 -6.49
CA ALA A 82 -2.67 -10.46 -6.49
C ALA A 82 -1.98 -10.73 -7.82
N VAL A 83 -0.73 -11.18 -7.77
CA VAL A 83 0.08 -11.56 -8.92
C VAL A 83 0.84 -12.85 -8.59
N GLY A 84 0.36 -13.97 -9.13
CA GLY A 84 0.93 -15.28 -8.79
C GLY A 84 0.65 -15.63 -7.32
N VAL A 85 1.72 -15.89 -6.57
CA VAL A 85 1.67 -16.19 -5.12
C VAL A 85 1.88 -14.94 -4.24
N ASP A 86 2.13 -13.79 -4.88
CA ASP A 86 2.42 -12.54 -4.19
C ASP A 86 1.17 -11.64 -4.18
N ASP A 87 0.99 -10.93 -3.08
CA ASP A 87 -0.01 -9.88 -2.96
C ASP A 87 0.67 -8.51 -2.87
N TYR A 88 0.09 -7.53 -3.55
CA TYR A 88 0.57 -6.14 -3.57
C TYR A 88 -0.49 -5.24 -2.96
N THR A 89 -0.18 -4.60 -1.83
CA THR A 89 -1.03 -3.53 -1.30
C THR A 89 -0.55 -2.21 -1.88
N VAL A 90 -1.47 -1.41 -2.40
CA VAL A 90 -1.16 -0.14 -3.06
C VAL A 90 -2.06 0.96 -2.48
N GLU A 91 -1.46 2.12 -2.25
CA GLU A 91 -2.10 3.34 -1.78
C GLU A 91 -2.05 4.38 -2.90
N VAL A 92 -3.18 5.04 -3.16
CA VAL A 92 -3.35 6.02 -4.24
C VAL A 92 -3.92 7.31 -3.68
N ASP A 93 -3.31 8.44 -4.04
CA ASP A 93 -3.92 9.74 -3.80
C ASP A 93 -5.06 9.98 -4.81
N PRO A 94 -6.31 10.12 -4.37
CA PRO A 94 -7.44 10.35 -5.26
C PRO A 94 -7.43 11.71 -5.96
N GLN A 95 -6.63 12.68 -5.49
CA GLN A 95 -6.58 14.02 -6.09
C GLN A 95 -5.63 14.07 -7.29
N THR A 96 -4.44 13.49 -7.15
CA THR A 96 -3.40 13.49 -8.21
C THR A 96 -3.46 12.27 -9.12
N TYR A 97 -4.18 11.21 -8.72
CA TYR A 97 -4.23 9.94 -9.44
C TYR A 97 -2.84 9.26 -9.50
N GLU A 98 -2.05 9.45 -8.44
CA GLU A 98 -0.71 8.89 -8.31
C GLU A 98 -0.68 7.78 -7.26
N VAL A 99 0.13 6.76 -7.51
CA VAL A 99 0.45 5.76 -6.49
C VAL A 99 1.43 6.41 -5.53
N VAL A 100 1.05 6.50 -4.26
CA VAL A 100 1.84 7.18 -3.23
C VAL A 100 2.66 6.22 -2.40
N TYR A 101 2.21 4.97 -2.31
CA TYR A 101 2.91 3.91 -1.59
C TYR A 101 2.47 2.54 -2.08
N TRP A 102 3.35 1.55 -2.01
CA TRP A 102 2.99 0.15 -2.24
C TRP A 102 3.93 -0.81 -1.53
N GLU A 103 3.42 -2.00 -1.24
CA GLU A 103 4.16 -3.09 -0.59
C GLU A 103 3.89 -4.40 -1.30
N LYS A 104 4.94 -5.22 -1.42
CA LYS A 104 4.86 -6.60 -1.85
C LYS A 104 4.86 -7.51 -0.62
N TYR A 105 3.96 -8.48 -0.60
CA TYR A 105 3.93 -9.57 0.37
C TYR A 105 4.06 -10.90 -0.34
N GLU A 106 5.09 -11.66 0.02
CA GLU A 106 5.40 -12.95 -0.60
C GLU A 106 4.67 -14.09 0.12
N GLY A 107 4.07 -15.00 -0.66
CA GLY A 107 3.58 -16.28 -0.14
C GLY A 107 2.40 -16.21 0.84
N MET A 108 1.65 -15.11 0.88
CA MET A 108 0.50 -14.96 1.79
C MET A 108 -0.77 -15.72 1.35
N ARG A 109 -0.74 -16.41 0.20
CA ARG A 109 -1.89 -17.16 -0.34
C ARG A 109 -1.97 -18.62 0.07
N ASP A 110 -1.02 -19.11 0.86
CA ASP A 110 -1.08 -20.45 1.46
C ASP A 110 -1.33 -20.32 2.97
N SER A 111 -2.61 -20.30 3.36
CA SER A 111 -3.11 -20.59 4.71
C SER A 111 -4.56 -21.07 4.65
#